data_AF-A0A9E1J4S5-F1
#
_entry.id   AF-A0A9E1J4S5-F1
#
_cell.length_a   1.000
_cell.length_b   1.000
_cell.length_c   1.000
_cell.angle_alpha   90.00
_cell.angle_beta   90.00
_cell.angle_gamma   90.00
#
_symmetry.space_group_name_H-M   'P 1'
#
loop_
_entity.id
_entity.type
_entity.pdbx_description
1 polymer ?
#
loop_
_entity_poly.entity_id
_entity_poly.type
_entity_poly.pdbx_seq_one_letter_code
_entity_poly.pdbx_strand_id
1 'polypeptide(L)' 'YNRVEPKQDAEDEWTEHVKHTYTYSLLGNSKSWFTGYNSNVEGHNKIRYMIYNGGAPRYRQRLTEVAANGYSGFDVR' A
#
# COMPACT_ATOMS: atom_id res chain seq x y z
N TYR A 1 12.68 -12.21 19.50
CA TYR A 1 12.79 -11.47 18.23
C TYR A 1 13.43 -10.13 18.50
N ASN A 2 14.49 -9.80 17.78
CA ASN A 2 15.15 -8.50 17.82
C ASN A 2 15.03 -7.73 16.49
N ARG A 3 14.51 -8.36 15.43
CA ARG A 3 14.29 -7.74 14.12
C ARG A 3 13.05 -8.30 13.44
N VAL A 4 12.28 -7.41 12.82
CA VAL A 4 11.10 -7.73 12.02
C VAL A 4 11.20 -6.92 10.73
N GLU A 5 11.15 -7.59 9.58
CA GLU A 5 11.11 -6.94 8.26
C GLU A 5 10.09 -7.63 7.37
N PRO A 6 9.41 -6.89 6.47
CA PRO A 6 8.60 -7.51 5.44
C PRO A 6 9.49 -8.30 4.49
N LYS A 7 8.96 -9.41 3.99
CA LYS A 7 9.55 -10.08 2.83
C LYS A 7 9.26 -9.25 1.57
N GLN A 8 10.20 -9.26 0.62
CA GLN A 8 10.07 -8.46 -0.60
C GLN A 8 8.81 -8.84 -1.40
N ASP A 9 8.49 -10.13 -1.49
CA ASP A 9 7.30 -10.62 -2.20
C ASP A 9 5.99 -10.15 -1.56
N ALA A 10 5.92 -10.12 -0.23
CA ALA A 10 4.78 -9.61 0.52
C ALA A 10 4.61 -8.09 0.34
N GLU A 11 5.71 -7.33 0.28
CA GLU A 11 5.69 -5.89 -0.04
C GLU A 11 5.22 -5.63 -1.47
N ASP A 12 5.73 -6.40 -2.43
CA ASP A 12 5.35 -6.30 -3.84
C ASP A 12 3.87 -6.64 -4.04
N GLU A 13 3.37 -7.73 -3.43
CA GLU A 13 1.96 -8.11 -3.47
C GLU A 13 1.07 -7.00 -2.89
N TRP A 14 1.45 -6.45 -1.72
CA TRP A 14 0.71 -5.37 -1.10
C TRP A 14 0.70 -4.11 -1.96
N THR A 15 1.84 -3.78 -2.58
CA THR A 15 1.98 -2.63 -3.48
C THR A 15 1.09 -2.78 -4.72
N GLU A 16 1.09 -3.95 -5.36
CA GLU A 16 0.21 -4.23 -6.50
C GLU A 16 -1.27 -4.20 -6.10
N HIS A 17 -1.61 -4.71 -4.91
CA HIS A 17 -2.97 -4.60 -4.39
C HIS A 17 -3.40 -3.13 -4.21
N VAL A 18 -2.56 -2.29 -3.61
CA VAL A 18 -2.85 -0.85 -3.44
C VAL A 18 -3.02 -0.18 -4.81
N LYS A 19 -2.11 -0.42 -5.76
CA LYS A 19 -2.21 0.08 -7.14
C LYS A 19 -3.54 -0.30 -7.77
N HIS A 20 -3.94 -1.55 -7.61
CA HIS A 20 -5.21 -2.05 -8.15
C HIS A 20 -6.41 -1.31 -7.55
N THR A 21 -6.39 -0.94 -6.27
CA THR A 21 -7.50 -0.16 -5.69
C THR A 21 -7.71 1.22 -6.32
N TYR A 22 -6.70 1.78 -7.00
CA TYR A 22 -6.82 3.05 -7.73
C TYR A 22 -7.60 2.90 -9.04
N THR A 23 -7.68 1.71 -9.65
CA THR A 23 -8.35 1.52 -10.96
C THR A 23 -9.87 1.65 -10.87
N TYR A 24 -10.43 1.41 -9.69
CA TYR A 24 -11.87 1.48 -9.43
C TYR A 24 -12.35 2.85 -8.92
N SER A 25 -11.43 3.77 -8.66
CA SER A 25 -11.72 5.04 -8.00
C SER A 25 -11.45 6.23 -8.92
N LEU A 26 -12.39 7.18 -8.98
CA LEU A 26 -12.18 8.44 -9.68
C LEU A 26 -11.02 9.27 -9.11
N LEU A 27 -10.65 9.04 -7.84
CA LEU A 27 -9.49 9.69 -7.22
C LEU A 27 -8.20 9.39 -7.98
N GLY A 28 -8.09 8.21 -8.60
CA GLY A 28 -6.92 7.83 -9.40
C GLY A 28 -6.70 8.68 -10.64
N ASN A 29 -7.74 9.39 -11.12
CA ASN A 29 -7.67 10.23 -12.31
C ASN A 29 -7.26 11.68 -12.01
N SER A 30 -7.13 12.06 -10.73
CA SER A 30 -6.84 13.44 -10.33
C SER A 30 -5.35 13.64 -10.02
N LYS A 31 -4.78 14.75 -10.50
CA LYS A 31 -3.44 15.22 -10.11
C LYS A 31 -3.55 15.99 -8.79
N SER A 32 -3.24 15.32 -7.69
CA SER A 32 -3.36 15.92 -6.36
C SER A 32 -2.37 15.28 -5.38
N TRP A 33 -2.33 15.82 -4.17
CA TRP A 33 -1.55 15.24 -3.08
C TRP A 33 -2.01 13.80 -2.72
N PHE A 34 -3.29 13.46 -2.90
CA PHE A 34 -3.82 12.10 -2.69
C PHE A 34 -3.21 11.05 -3.65
N THR A 35 -2.84 11.49 -4.85
CA THR A 35 -2.18 10.66 -5.85
C THR A 35 -0.67 10.87 -5.84
N GLY A 36 -0.15 11.61 -4.85
CA GLY A 36 1.26 11.95 -4.72
C GLY A 36 1.86 12.73 -5.89
N TYR A 37 1.00 13.27 -6.78
CA TYR A 37 1.44 14.05 -7.92
C TYR A 37 1.89 15.43 -7.45
N ASN A 38 3.13 15.79 -7.76
CA ASN A 38 3.69 17.10 -7.50
C ASN A 38 4.66 17.47 -8.63
N SER A 39 4.25 18.41 -9.50
CA SER A 39 5.09 18.87 -10.62
C SER A 39 6.23 19.79 -10.21
N ASN A 40 6.27 20.25 -8.95
CA ASN A 40 7.33 21.14 -8.46
C ASN A 40 8.57 20.38 -7.99
N VAL A 41 8.51 19.04 -7.94
CA VAL A 41 9.61 18.17 -7.52
C VAL A 41 9.95 17.21 -8.66
N GLU A 42 11.22 17.15 -9.03
CA GLU A 42 11.70 16.25 -10.09
C GLU A 42 11.34 14.79 -9.77
N GLY A 43 10.82 14.07 -10.77
CA GLY A 43 10.39 12.68 -10.63
C GLY A 43 9.06 12.47 -9.90
N HIS A 44 8.40 13.52 -9.40
CA HIS A 44 7.10 13.44 -8.70
C HIS A 44 5.90 13.83 -9.59
N ASN A 45 6.11 14.05 -10.88
CA ASN A 45 5.08 14.34 -11.88
C ASN A 45 4.33 13.08 -12.38
N LYS A 46 4.18 12.07 -11.52
CA LYS A 46 3.51 10.78 -11.80
C LYS A 46 2.65 10.36 -10.61
N ILE A 47 1.66 9.51 -10.85
CA ILE A 47 0.85 8.95 -9.78
C ILE A 47 1.73 8.07 -8.88
N ARG A 48 1.67 8.34 -7.58
CA ARG A 48 2.33 7.59 -6.52
C ARG A 48 1.21 7.08 -5.61
N TYR A 49 1.03 5.77 -5.59
CA TYR A 49 -0.08 5.07 -4.95
C TYR A 49 0.00 5.13 -3.42
N MET A 50 -0.22 6.31 -2.84
CA MET A 50 0.01 6.62 -1.42
C MET A 50 -1.13 6.20 -0.50
N ILE A 51 -2.33 5.98 -1.04
CA ILE A 51 -3.56 5.81 -0.26
C ILE A 51 -4.17 4.45 -0.54
N TYR A 52 -4.47 3.69 0.50
CA TYR A 52 -5.25 2.47 0.36
C TYR A 52 -6.73 2.78 0.15
N ASN A 53 -7.25 2.58 -1.07
CA ASN A 53 -8.64 2.91 -1.41
C ASN A 53 -9.65 1.76 -1.12
N GLY A 54 -9.24 0.68 -0.44
CA GLY A 54 -10.13 -0.43 -0.06
C GLY A 54 -10.97 -0.17 1.20
N GLY A 55 -10.75 0.95 1.88
CA GLY A 55 -11.49 1.35 3.07
C GLY A 55 -11.01 0.70 4.38
N ALA A 56 -11.25 1.39 5.49
CA ALA A 56 -10.73 1.00 6.79
C ALA A 56 -11.16 -0.40 7.29
N PRO A 57 -12.40 -0.88 7.04
CA PRO A 57 -12.78 -2.23 7.44
C PRO A 57 -11.94 -3.33 6.77
N ARG A 58 -11.73 -3.26 5.45
CA ARG A 58 -10.92 -4.25 4.71
C ARG A 58 -9.45 -4.18 5.12
N TYR A 59 -8.94 -2.97 5.32
CA TYR A 59 -7.58 -2.78 5.83
C TYR A 59 -7.38 -3.47 7.17
N ARG A 60 -8.26 -3.22 8.14
CA ARG A 60 -8.21 -3.84 9.47
C ARG A 60 -8.36 -5.36 9.40
N GLN A 61 -9.24 -5.87 8.54
CA GLN A 61 -9.39 -7.30 8.36
C GLN A 61 -8.07 -7.95 7.93
N ARG A 62 -7.39 -7.41 6.91
CA ARG A 62 -6.09 -7.95 6.46
C ARG A 62 -5.02 -7.89 7.55
N LEU A 63 -4.98 -6.81 8.34
CA LEU A 63 -4.06 -6.72 9.49
C LEU A 63 -4.34 -7.82 10.53
N THR A 64 -5.62 -8.05 10.85
CA THR A 64 -6.02 -9.12 11.78
C THR A 64 -5.63 -10.49 11.25
N GLU A 65 -5.85 -10.76 9.96
CA GLU A 65 -5.46 -12.02 9.31
C GLU A 65 -3.94 -12.24 9.34
N VAL A 66 -3.15 -11.21 9.01
CA VAL A 66 -1.68 -11.28 9.09
C VAL A 66 -1.22 -11.58 10.51
N ALA A 67 -1.76 -10.89 11.51
CA ALA A 67 -1.39 -11.08 12.91
C ALA A 67 -1.79 -12.48 13.44
N ALA A 68 -3.00 -12.94 13.10
CA ALA A 68 -3.49 -14.27 13.48
C ALA A 68 -2.66 -15.40 12.85
N ASN A 69 -2.10 -15.18 11.66
CA ASN A 69 -1.24 -16.11 10.95
C ASN A 69 0.25 -15.94 11.31
N GLY A 70 0.56 -15.44 12.51
CA GLY A 70 1.93 -15.33 13.00
C GLY A 70 2.79 -14.32 12.24
N TYR A 71 2.18 -13.22 11.78
CA TYR A 71 2.82 -12.20 10.93
C TYR A 71 3.27 -12.76 9.57
N SER A 72 2.36 -13.46 8.88
CA SER A 72 2.59 -13.92 7.51
C SER A 72 3.08 -12.78 6.60
N GLY A 73 4.10 -13.05 5.79
CA GLY A 73 4.77 -12.05 4.94
C GLY A 73 5.90 -11.27 5.62
N PHE A 74 6.21 -11.56 6.89
CA PHE A 74 7.36 -10.97 7.60
C PHE A 74 8.42 -12.02 7.92
N ASP A 75 9.69 -11.59 7.87
CA ASP A 75 10.82 -12.30 8.46
C ASP A 75 11.01 -11.79 9.89
N VAL A 76 10.69 -12.65 10.85
CA VAL A 76 10.74 -12.37 12.28
C VAL A 76 11.89 -13.18 12.89
N ARG A 77 12.94 -12.49 13.35
CA ARG A 77 14.13 -13.11 13.95
C ARG A 77 14.53 -12.44 15.27
#